data_AF-A0A9P6GI83-F1
#
_entry.id   AF-A0A9P6GI83-F1
#
_cell.length_a   1.000
_cell.length_b   1.000
_cell.length_c   1.000
_cell.angle_alpha   90.00
_cell.angle_beta   90.00
_cell.angle_gamma   90.00
#
_symmetry.space_group_name_H-M   'P 1'
#
loop_
_entity.id
_entity.type
_entity.pdbx_description
1 polymer ?
#
loop_
_entity_poly.entity_id
_entity_poly.type
_entity_poly.pdbx_seq_one_letter_code
_entity_poly.pdbx_strand_id
1 'polypeptide(L)'
;MPNSILTQSVLALPAAQVKSDYISSCGPDWMAVNDVKTNHGTVQRVGYNTAVDSFCNKAGGVSVSAGAYTSMATRVWLDYGSSPEITGLNGWVYFEIHNKQNGPHVVDAESCKLYLKKLSENFSGNSCYGPSNKDTKGGTWQVGSDTVSYHALANKFPPGSDSVDKVVTQTGAISSLGDGDKGNTLDPFPTYAFNDVTPFACHSHNDYTRDKALYSALSAGCISVEADVWIHGTKLVVGHIDPGSNGQTFVNLYVNPLKKLIDERKAVFPAKSDQPLSLLVDFKNSGSDTDKAWDQLVADLQPLRDAGYLSYYDGDFKQSFITIVASGNAIKDLSSSAPSPIPKALSDATNPQRAIFVDAVIHKDMSHFDSLNSYYASAKWSDAVPKGLPISGDSKTKLDEAHSKGFKVRYWDIPGKDSWQRIVDAGVDRLNVDDLQYVAGLDW
;
A
#
# COMPACT_ATOMS: atom_id res chain seq x y z
N MET A 1 60.51 69.45 12.00
CA MET A 1 60.42 68.10 12.59
C MET A 1 59.65 68.20 13.90
N PRO A 2 58.48 67.57 13.97
CA PRO A 2 58.25 66.62 15.06
C PRO A 2 57.82 65.27 14.48
N ASN A 3 58.41 64.19 14.99
CA ASN A 3 58.16 62.81 14.58
C ASN A 3 56.91 62.26 15.25
N SER A 4 55.98 61.77 14.43
CA SER A 4 54.88 60.89 14.81
C SER A 4 55.42 59.53 15.30
N ILE A 5 54.87 59.01 16.39
CA ILE A 5 54.93 57.57 16.70
C ILE A 5 53.47 57.08 16.78
N LEU A 6 53.09 56.35 15.74
CA LEU A 6 51.87 55.55 15.65
C LEU A 6 52.06 54.27 16.48
N THR A 7 51.20 54.07 17.47
CA THR A 7 50.98 52.76 18.10
C THR A 7 50.15 51.89 17.16
N GLN A 8 50.76 50.83 16.61
CA GLN A 8 50.02 49.77 15.90
C GLN A 8 49.29 48.90 16.92
N SER A 9 47.96 48.91 16.85
CA SER A 9 47.10 47.90 17.43
C SER A 9 47.30 46.58 16.68
N VAL A 10 47.65 45.52 17.40
CA VAL A 10 47.65 44.16 16.86
C VAL A 10 46.20 43.75 16.66
N LEU A 11 45.74 43.76 15.41
CA LEU A 11 44.48 43.13 15.00
C LEU A 11 44.64 41.62 15.19
N ALA A 12 43.96 41.08 16.20
CA ALA A 12 43.71 39.65 16.29
C ALA A 12 42.96 39.21 15.02
N LEU A 13 43.50 38.21 14.33
CA LEU A 13 42.79 37.51 13.26
C LEU A 13 41.46 36.97 13.83
N PRO A 14 40.35 37.04 13.08
CA PRO A 14 39.11 36.42 13.54
C PRO A 14 39.36 34.92 13.68
N ALA A 15 39.03 34.37 14.84
CA ALA A 15 38.92 32.93 15.02
C ALA A 15 38.07 32.36 13.88
N ALA A 16 38.60 31.36 13.17
CA ALA A 16 37.85 30.64 12.17
C ALA A 16 36.53 30.20 12.80
N GLN A 17 35.42 30.73 12.30
CA GLN A 17 34.08 30.39 12.75
C GLN A 17 33.94 28.88 12.59
N VAL A 18 33.89 28.15 13.70
CA VAL A 18 33.59 26.71 13.71
C VAL A 18 32.26 26.58 13.00
N LYS A 19 32.27 26.02 11.78
CA LYS A 19 31.06 25.83 10.98
C LYS A 19 30.24 24.78 11.71
N SER A 20 29.10 25.22 12.28
CA SER A 20 28.25 24.40 13.13
C SER A 20 27.47 23.38 12.31
N ASP A 21 27.20 22.23 12.91
CA ASP A 21 26.26 21.25 12.36
C ASP A 21 24.84 21.86 12.23
N TYR A 22 24.08 21.44 11.21
CA TYR A 22 22.76 22.03 10.93
C TYR A 22 21.85 21.11 10.10
N ILE A 23 20.55 21.37 10.16
CA ILE A 23 19.55 20.78 9.25
C ILE A 23 19.61 21.53 7.93
N SER A 24 19.97 20.87 6.82
CA SER A 24 20.01 21.52 5.50
C SER A 24 18.69 21.45 4.74
N SER A 25 17.88 20.43 5.01
CA SER A 25 16.62 20.18 4.31
C SER A 25 15.74 19.20 5.09
N CYS A 26 14.43 19.28 4.85
CA CYS A 26 13.46 18.30 5.33
C CYS A 26 12.94 17.44 4.17
N GLY A 27 12.56 16.21 4.46
CA GLY A 27 11.90 15.35 3.48
C GLY A 27 10.50 15.84 3.08
N PRO A 28 9.91 15.25 2.04
CA PRO A 28 8.58 15.64 1.55
C PRO A 28 7.43 15.05 2.40
N ASP A 29 7.59 13.82 2.90
CA ASP A 29 6.54 13.07 3.58
C ASP A 29 6.73 13.02 5.09
N TRP A 30 5.61 12.96 5.82
CA TRP A 30 5.58 12.89 7.28
C TRP A 30 5.60 11.44 7.78
N MET A 31 6.36 11.23 8.86
CA MET A 31 6.51 9.98 9.59
C MET A 31 6.19 10.18 11.06
N ALA A 32 5.57 9.17 11.69
CA ALA A 32 5.44 9.13 13.14
C ALA A 32 6.83 9.22 13.79
N VAL A 33 7.04 10.14 14.74
CA VAL A 33 8.34 10.26 15.43
C VAL A 33 8.63 9.02 16.28
N ASN A 34 7.67 8.64 17.10
CA ASN A 34 7.74 7.47 17.97
C ASN A 34 6.91 6.34 17.39
N ASP A 35 7.19 5.13 17.86
CA ASP A 35 6.31 3.99 17.66
C ASP A 35 4.89 4.32 18.15
N VAL A 36 3.89 4.00 17.34
CA VAL A 36 2.47 4.24 17.64
C VAL A 36 1.67 2.96 17.50
N LYS A 37 0.47 2.95 18.07
CA LYS A 37 -0.49 1.86 17.84
C LYS A 37 -1.69 2.40 17.09
N THR A 38 -1.96 1.83 15.92
CA THR A 38 -3.15 2.15 15.12
C THR A 38 -4.28 1.18 15.41
N ASN A 39 -5.41 1.38 14.74
CA ASN A 39 -6.58 0.50 14.80
C ASN A 39 -7.03 0.30 16.25
N HIS A 40 -7.26 1.43 16.94
CA HIS A 40 -7.68 1.46 18.34
C HIS A 40 -6.71 0.74 19.30
N GLY A 41 -5.41 0.84 19.03
CA GLY A 41 -4.36 0.32 19.90
C GLY A 41 -3.97 -1.14 19.64
N THR A 42 -4.44 -1.73 18.54
CA THR A 42 -4.23 -3.15 18.23
C THR A 42 -3.02 -3.42 17.34
N VAL A 43 -2.65 -2.49 16.46
CA VAL A 43 -1.59 -2.70 15.47
C VAL A 43 -0.40 -1.81 15.76
N GLN A 44 0.75 -2.42 16.08
CA GLN A 44 2.00 -1.72 16.33
C GLN A 44 2.59 -1.19 15.02
N ARG A 45 2.99 0.09 15.01
CA ARG A 45 3.65 0.75 13.89
C ARG A 45 5.01 1.29 14.33
N VAL A 46 5.99 1.19 13.44
CA VAL A 46 7.38 1.63 13.69
C VAL A 46 7.50 3.11 13.38
N GLY A 47 7.97 3.89 14.34
CA GLY A 47 8.27 5.30 14.18
C GLY A 47 9.70 5.56 13.72
N TYR A 48 9.94 6.80 13.33
CA TYR A 48 11.21 7.32 12.85
C TYR A 48 12.37 7.04 13.82
N ASN A 49 12.20 7.28 15.12
CA ASN A 49 13.29 7.12 16.08
C ASN A 49 13.75 5.66 16.24
N THR A 50 12.83 4.71 16.17
CA THR A 50 13.13 3.27 16.17
C THR A 50 13.87 2.87 14.88
N ALA A 51 13.44 3.40 13.74
CA ALA A 51 14.11 3.21 12.46
C ALA A 51 15.55 3.77 12.48
N VAL A 52 15.76 4.96 13.06
CA VAL A 52 17.09 5.56 13.26
C VAL A 52 17.98 4.67 14.12
N ASP A 53 17.47 4.17 15.24
CA ASP A 53 18.24 3.29 16.12
C ASP A 53 18.65 2.00 15.38
N SER A 54 17.74 1.39 14.61
CA SER A 54 18.03 0.22 13.78
C SER A 54 19.18 0.50 12.80
N PHE A 55 19.12 1.62 12.07
CA PHE A 55 20.14 2.00 11.10
C PHE A 55 21.49 2.27 11.76
N CYS A 56 21.54 3.19 12.72
CA CYS A 56 22.81 3.63 13.30
C CYS A 56 23.51 2.51 14.07
N ASN A 57 22.77 1.60 14.70
CA ASN A 57 23.35 0.41 15.34
C ASN A 57 24.01 -0.53 14.31
N LYS A 58 23.39 -0.72 13.14
CA LYS A 58 23.95 -1.56 12.07
C LYS A 58 25.08 -0.89 11.31
N ALA A 59 25.05 0.44 11.18
CA ALA A 59 26.05 1.23 10.47
C ALA A 59 27.29 1.53 11.35
N GLY A 60 27.18 1.43 12.67
CA GLY A 60 28.28 1.66 13.61
C GLY A 60 29.54 0.85 13.26
N GLY A 61 30.67 1.53 13.12
CA GLY A 61 31.95 0.93 12.75
C GLY A 61 32.16 0.73 11.24
N VAL A 62 31.16 0.98 10.39
CA VAL A 62 31.33 0.93 8.93
C VAL A 62 32.26 2.06 8.49
N SER A 63 33.28 1.72 7.70
CA SER A 63 34.20 2.67 7.08
C SER A 63 33.69 3.06 5.69
N VAL A 64 33.29 4.31 5.52
CA VAL A 64 32.79 4.89 4.27
C VAL A 64 33.92 5.59 3.54
N SER A 65 34.31 5.08 2.37
CA SER A 65 35.33 5.71 1.53
C SER A 65 34.92 7.11 1.07
N ALA A 66 35.90 7.93 0.66
CA ALA A 66 35.66 9.26 0.09
C ALA A 66 34.67 9.18 -1.09
N GLY A 67 33.64 10.04 -1.07
CA GLY A 67 32.58 10.11 -2.08
C GLY A 67 31.55 8.97 -2.03
N ALA A 68 31.71 7.99 -1.14
CA ALA A 68 30.79 6.87 -1.02
C ALA A 68 29.65 7.14 -0.03
N TYR A 69 28.65 6.27 -0.11
CA TYR A 69 27.45 6.25 0.72
C TYR A 69 27.43 4.96 1.52
N THR A 70 27.05 5.05 2.80
CA THR A 70 26.56 3.90 3.55
C THR A 70 25.07 4.05 3.77
N SER A 71 24.29 3.08 3.29
CA SER A 71 22.85 3.23 3.17
C SER A 71 22.09 2.02 3.67
N MET A 72 20.85 2.25 4.09
CA MET A 72 19.88 1.21 4.48
C MET A 72 18.47 1.75 4.32
N ALA A 73 17.55 0.95 3.80
CA ALA A 73 16.12 1.24 3.90
C ALA A 73 15.50 0.40 5.02
N THR A 74 14.56 0.96 5.77
CA THR A 74 13.79 0.20 6.76
C THR A 74 12.36 0.72 6.87
N ARG A 75 11.50 -0.07 7.51
CA ARG A 75 10.09 0.25 7.69
C ARG A 75 9.89 1.51 8.51
N VAL A 76 8.89 2.29 8.14
CA VAL A 76 8.39 3.41 8.93
C VAL A 76 6.90 3.62 8.68
N TRP A 77 6.21 4.21 9.64
CA TRP A 77 4.81 4.62 9.51
C TRP A 77 4.72 6.03 8.92
N LEU A 78 4.16 6.14 7.72
CA LEU A 78 3.90 7.42 7.06
C LEU A 78 2.51 7.92 7.45
N ASP A 79 2.41 9.02 8.19
CA ASP A 79 1.14 9.52 8.75
C ASP A 79 0.43 10.57 7.89
N TYR A 80 1.07 11.03 6.80
CA TYR A 80 0.52 12.01 5.85
C TYR A 80 0.25 13.40 6.45
N GLY A 81 0.96 13.79 7.51
CA GLY A 81 0.81 15.06 8.20
C GLY A 81 -0.48 15.11 9.02
N SER A 82 -0.91 13.96 9.52
CA SER A 82 -2.13 13.77 10.31
C SER A 82 -1.82 13.00 11.61
N SER A 83 -2.83 12.76 12.44
CA SER A 83 -2.64 11.98 13.68
C SER A 83 -2.13 10.57 13.36
N PRO A 84 -0.90 10.18 13.78
CA PRO A 84 -0.30 8.91 13.37
C PRO A 84 -1.01 7.67 13.94
N GLU A 85 -1.84 7.84 14.97
CA GLU A 85 -2.62 6.75 15.59
C GLU A 85 -3.85 6.35 14.78
N ILE A 86 -4.34 7.21 13.88
CA ILE A 86 -5.58 6.98 13.11
C ILE A 86 -5.42 7.16 11.61
N THR A 87 -4.27 7.65 11.16
CA THR A 87 -3.98 7.85 9.74
C THR A 87 -2.57 7.38 9.43
N GLY A 88 -2.43 6.65 8.33
CA GLY A 88 -1.13 6.39 7.73
C GLY A 88 -1.06 5.11 6.91
N LEU A 89 0.09 4.91 6.30
CA LEU A 89 0.44 3.69 5.57
C LEU A 89 1.84 3.21 5.95
N ASN A 90 2.07 1.90 5.77
CA ASN A 90 3.41 1.34 5.83
C ASN A 90 4.24 1.94 4.69
N GLY A 91 5.38 2.53 5.02
CA GLY A 91 6.36 3.02 4.07
C GLY A 91 7.76 2.64 4.47
N TRP A 92 8.70 3.41 3.97
CA TRP A 92 10.13 3.20 4.11
C TRP A 92 10.81 4.51 4.47
N VAL A 93 11.90 4.43 5.22
CA VAL A 93 12.86 5.53 5.37
C VAL A 93 14.19 5.06 4.81
N TYR A 94 14.74 5.83 3.87
CA TYR A 94 16.05 5.59 3.29
C TYR A 94 17.08 6.39 4.08
N PHE A 95 17.90 5.67 4.81
CA PHE A 95 19.03 6.24 5.52
C PHE A 95 20.27 6.23 4.66
N GLU A 96 21.02 7.32 4.69
CA GLU A 96 22.29 7.44 3.99
C GLU A 96 23.29 8.26 4.80
N ILE A 97 24.54 7.81 4.82
CA ILE A 97 25.69 8.58 5.30
C ILE A 97 26.60 8.80 4.10
N HIS A 98 26.64 10.03 3.61
CA HIS A 98 27.48 10.41 2.47
C HIS A 98 28.75 11.09 2.96
N ASN A 99 29.89 10.45 2.69
CA ASN A 99 31.21 10.97 3.03
C ASN A 99 31.74 11.88 1.92
N LYS A 100 31.78 13.19 2.16
CA LYS A 100 32.31 14.20 1.22
C LYS A 100 33.76 14.59 1.53
N GLN A 101 34.40 13.93 2.49
CA GLN A 101 35.80 14.12 2.83
C GLN A 101 36.72 13.44 1.81
N ASN A 102 38.00 13.81 1.85
CA ASN A 102 39.05 13.17 1.04
C ASN A 102 39.54 11.83 1.62
N GLY A 103 39.16 11.49 2.86
CA GLY A 103 39.58 10.29 3.59
C GLY A 103 38.39 9.45 4.05
N PRO A 104 38.63 8.25 4.62
CA PRO A 104 37.58 7.39 5.12
C PRO A 104 36.87 8.02 6.33
N HIS A 105 35.55 7.87 6.38
CA HIS A 105 34.72 8.23 7.54
C HIS A 105 34.26 6.94 8.23
N VAL A 106 34.63 6.75 9.49
CA VAL A 106 34.10 5.62 10.29
C VAL A 106 32.85 6.09 11.02
N VAL A 107 31.74 5.41 10.79
CA VAL A 107 30.46 5.76 11.40
C VAL A 107 30.50 5.48 12.90
N ASP A 108 30.32 6.52 13.71
CA ASP A 108 30.03 6.38 15.14
C ASP A 108 28.53 6.26 15.36
N ALA A 109 28.08 5.19 16.02
CA ALA A 109 26.66 4.87 16.17
C ALA A 109 25.91 5.92 17.00
N GLU A 110 26.52 6.44 18.06
CA GLU A 110 25.88 7.41 18.96
C GLU A 110 25.78 8.78 18.30
N SER A 111 26.83 9.22 17.60
CA SER A 111 26.80 10.44 16.78
C SER A 111 25.77 10.33 15.66
N CYS A 112 25.69 9.18 14.97
CA CYS A 112 24.66 8.92 13.96
C CYS A 112 23.24 9.10 14.53
N LYS A 113 22.95 8.49 15.69
CA LYS A 113 21.64 8.63 16.36
C LYS A 113 21.38 10.08 16.73
N LEU A 114 22.37 10.76 17.33
CA LEU A 114 22.26 12.17 17.71
C LEU A 114 21.87 13.03 16.51
N TYR A 115 22.58 12.91 15.39
CA TYR A 115 22.36 13.70 14.18
C TYR A 115 21.01 13.43 13.54
N LEU A 116 20.64 12.16 13.35
CA LEU A 116 19.37 11.83 12.71
C LEU A 116 18.17 12.13 13.61
N LYS A 117 18.27 11.94 14.93
CA LYS A 117 17.17 12.26 15.85
C LYS A 117 16.90 13.75 15.98
N LYS A 118 17.89 14.62 15.73
CA LYS A 118 17.68 16.08 15.65
C LYS A 118 16.60 16.48 14.65
N LEU A 119 16.41 15.72 13.57
CA LEU A 119 15.36 15.98 12.57
C LEU A 119 13.93 15.80 13.14
N SER A 120 13.79 15.08 14.25
CA SER A 120 12.51 14.78 14.91
C SER A 120 12.30 15.52 16.24
N GLU A 121 13.26 16.33 16.68
CA GLU A 121 13.18 17.01 17.98
C GLU A 121 12.34 18.29 17.91
N ASN A 122 11.57 18.54 18.97
CA ASN A 122 10.81 19.77 19.13
C ASN A 122 11.67 20.91 19.68
N PHE A 123 12.30 21.68 18.79
CA PHE A 123 13.02 22.91 19.16
C PHE A 123 12.77 24.03 18.15
N SER A 124 13.00 25.27 18.59
CA SER A 124 12.77 26.46 17.76
C SER A 124 13.65 26.45 16.50
N GLY A 125 13.03 26.59 15.33
CA GLY A 125 13.72 26.60 14.04
C GLY A 125 13.83 25.24 13.35
N ASN A 126 13.43 24.14 13.99
CA ASN A 126 13.31 22.85 13.31
C ASN A 126 12.01 22.79 12.49
N SER A 127 12.10 23.02 11.18
CA SER A 127 10.96 22.89 10.26
C SER A 127 10.64 21.44 9.87
N CYS A 128 11.47 20.48 10.26
CA CYS A 128 11.24 19.07 9.97
C CYS A 128 10.34 18.40 11.02
N TYR A 129 10.11 19.02 12.17
CA TYR A 129 9.21 18.54 13.21
C TYR A 129 7.85 19.22 13.13
N GLY A 130 6.77 18.45 13.15
CA GLY A 130 5.39 18.95 13.13
C GLY A 130 4.79 18.95 14.54
N PRO A 131 4.65 20.10 15.20
CA PRO A 131 4.18 20.16 16.59
C PRO A 131 2.72 19.73 16.77
N SER A 132 1.89 19.81 15.72
CA SER A 132 0.48 19.45 15.75
C SER A 132 0.26 17.95 15.92
N ASN A 133 0.97 17.13 15.15
CA ASN A 133 0.81 15.67 15.16
C ASN A 133 1.95 14.94 15.88
N LYS A 134 3.03 15.66 16.24
CA LYS A 134 4.27 15.09 16.79
C LYS A 134 4.93 14.11 15.81
N ASP A 135 4.96 14.51 14.55
CA ASP A 135 5.52 13.82 13.37
C ASP A 135 6.83 14.49 12.90
N THR A 136 7.55 13.83 12.01
CA THR A 136 8.76 14.37 11.39
C THR A 136 8.81 14.09 9.89
N LYS A 137 9.35 15.03 9.13
CA LYS A 137 9.69 14.86 7.73
C LYS A 137 11.03 14.14 7.51
N GLY A 138 11.76 13.82 8.58
CA GLY A 138 13.17 13.46 8.46
C GLY A 138 13.94 14.57 7.75
N GLY A 139 14.88 14.21 6.87
CA GLY A 139 15.64 15.17 6.08
C GLY A 139 17.13 14.91 6.09
N THR A 140 17.91 15.99 6.04
CA THR A 140 19.37 15.94 5.96
C THR A 140 19.99 16.76 7.08
N TRP A 141 20.87 16.11 7.84
CA TRP A 141 21.76 16.74 8.80
C TRP A 141 23.17 16.86 8.21
N GLN A 142 23.74 18.05 8.32
CA GLN A 142 25.10 18.37 7.87
C GLN A 142 26.03 18.44 9.07
N VAL A 143 27.16 17.74 8.96
CA VAL A 143 28.24 17.81 9.95
C VAL A 143 29.33 18.77 9.45
N GLY A 144 29.65 19.76 10.26
CA GLY A 144 30.62 20.80 9.94
C GLY A 144 30.29 21.58 8.66
N SER A 145 31.26 21.73 7.77
CA SER A 145 31.14 22.45 6.51
C SER A 145 30.64 21.57 5.35
N ASP A 146 29.62 20.77 5.59
CA ASP A 146 29.14 19.75 4.63
C ASP A 146 30.21 18.68 4.30
N THR A 147 30.97 18.25 5.32
CA THR A 147 32.02 17.24 5.13
C THR A 147 31.46 15.82 5.19
N VAL A 148 30.41 15.61 5.97
CA VAL A 148 29.61 14.38 6.01
C VAL A 148 28.15 14.78 6.19
N SER A 149 27.27 14.08 5.48
CA SER A 149 25.83 14.32 5.57
C SER A 149 25.09 13.04 5.95
N TYR A 150 24.12 13.16 6.86
CA TYR A 150 23.25 12.09 7.33
C TYR A 150 21.84 12.36 6.81
N HIS A 151 21.29 11.41 6.07
CA HIS A 151 19.99 11.52 5.43
C HIS A 151 19.04 10.50 6.03
N ALA A 152 17.78 10.89 6.20
CA ALA A 152 16.68 10.03 6.52
C ALA A 152 15.45 10.49 5.73
N LEU A 153 15.25 9.88 4.56
CA LEU A 153 14.26 10.33 3.58
C LEU A 153 13.13 9.32 3.49
N ALA A 154 11.92 9.76 3.79
CA ALA A 154 10.72 8.94 3.63
C ALA A 154 10.51 8.54 2.17
N ASN A 155 9.98 7.33 1.97
CA ASN A 155 9.60 6.81 0.67
C ASN A 155 8.41 5.86 0.80
N LYS A 156 7.46 5.90 -0.14
CA LYS A 156 6.30 4.99 -0.16
C LYS A 156 6.68 3.57 -0.58
N PHE A 157 7.74 3.43 -1.37
CA PHE A 157 8.12 2.16 -2.00
C PHE A 157 9.44 1.64 -1.46
N PRO A 158 9.67 0.32 -1.51
CA PRO A 158 10.93 -0.26 -1.08
C PRO A 158 12.07 0.18 -2.01
N PRO A 159 13.33 0.08 -1.56
CA PRO A 159 14.48 0.40 -2.40
C PRO A 159 14.61 -0.60 -3.56
N GLY A 160 15.19 -0.14 -4.68
CA GLY A 160 15.57 -1.01 -5.79
C GLY A 160 16.80 -1.87 -5.52
N SER A 161 17.62 -1.49 -4.53
CA SER A 161 18.80 -2.23 -4.08
C SER A 161 18.48 -3.19 -2.94
N ASP A 162 19.33 -4.19 -2.72
CA ASP A 162 19.27 -5.12 -1.58
C ASP A 162 19.74 -4.45 -0.27
N SER A 163 19.01 -3.39 0.14
CA SER A 163 19.33 -2.53 1.29
C SER A 163 18.24 -2.51 2.36
N VAL A 164 17.21 -3.34 2.22
CA VAL A 164 16.15 -3.49 3.23
C VAL A 164 16.72 -4.15 4.47
N ASP A 165 16.70 -3.41 5.58
CA ASP A 165 17.24 -3.80 6.89
C ASP A 165 18.70 -4.27 6.87
N LYS A 166 19.43 -3.93 5.81
CA LYS A 166 20.80 -4.34 5.57
C LYS A 166 21.61 -3.13 5.13
N VAL A 167 22.68 -2.86 5.88
CA VAL A 167 23.61 -1.78 5.55
C VAL A 167 24.45 -2.18 4.34
N VAL A 168 24.52 -1.29 3.36
CA VAL A 168 25.32 -1.44 2.15
C VAL A 168 26.18 -0.21 1.93
N THR A 169 27.39 -0.39 1.39
CA THR A 169 28.23 0.73 0.94
C THR A 169 28.22 0.79 -0.58
N GLN A 170 27.94 1.96 -1.13
CA GLN A 170 27.70 2.16 -2.57
C GLN A 170 28.16 3.54 -3.03
N THR A 171 28.23 3.75 -4.34
CA THR A 171 28.75 4.99 -4.96
C THR A 171 27.68 6.05 -5.23
N GLY A 172 26.42 5.80 -4.88
CA GLY A 172 25.32 6.73 -5.08
C GLY A 172 24.19 6.52 -4.07
N ALA A 173 23.24 7.44 -4.06
CA ALA A 173 22.03 7.34 -3.24
C ALA A 173 21.14 6.15 -3.65
N ILE A 174 20.38 5.61 -2.71
CA ILE A 174 19.33 4.63 -2.94
C ILE A 174 18.20 5.30 -3.72
N SER A 175 17.70 4.61 -4.75
CA SER A 175 16.45 4.94 -5.42
C SER A 175 15.36 3.92 -5.06
N SER A 176 14.11 4.38 -5.12
CA SER A 176 12.96 3.50 -4.99
C SER A 176 12.89 2.50 -6.13
N LEU A 177 12.36 1.32 -5.83
CA LEU A 177 12.02 0.32 -6.81
C LEU A 177 11.05 0.89 -7.85
N GLY A 178 11.37 0.70 -9.12
CA GLY A 178 10.54 1.13 -10.24
C GLY A 178 9.48 0.09 -10.63
N ASP A 179 8.86 0.31 -11.78
CA ASP A 179 7.90 -0.60 -12.40
C ASP A 179 8.48 -1.36 -13.62
N GLY A 180 9.76 -1.16 -13.93
CA GLY A 180 10.44 -1.83 -15.03
C GLY A 180 9.78 -1.59 -16.39
N ASP A 181 9.10 -0.45 -16.56
CA ASP A 181 8.29 -0.09 -17.74
C ASP A 181 7.09 -1.03 -17.97
N LYS A 182 6.69 -1.83 -16.96
CA LYS A 182 5.58 -2.81 -17.05
C LYS A 182 4.22 -2.25 -16.64
N GLY A 183 4.13 -0.95 -16.34
CA GLY A 183 2.89 -0.26 -15.99
C GLY A 183 2.84 0.16 -14.52
N ASN A 184 1.68 0.10 -13.88
CA ASN A 184 1.45 0.64 -12.54
C ASN A 184 1.70 -0.38 -11.42
N THR A 185 2.68 -1.27 -11.57
CA THR A 185 3.03 -2.26 -10.55
C THR A 185 4.54 -2.36 -10.41
N LEU A 186 5.04 -2.65 -9.22
CA LEU A 186 6.49 -2.71 -8.97
C LEU A 186 7.13 -3.92 -9.64
N ASP A 187 8.34 -3.74 -10.18
CA ASP A 187 9.10 -4.79 -10.85
C ASP A 187 10.57 -4.83 -10.39
N PRO A 188 11.06 -5.98 -9.88
CA PRO A 188 10.28 -7.17 -9.52
C PRO A 188 9.27 -6.87 -8.39
N PHE A 189 8.15 -7.60 -8.33
CA PHE A 189 7.19 -7.42 -7.25
C PHE A 189 7.81 -7.75 -5.88
N PRO A 190 7.83 -6.82 -4.90
CA PRO A 190 8.64 -6.94 -3.68
C PRO A 190 7.92 -7.78 -2.61
N THR A 191 7.92 -9.10 -2.78
CA THR A 191 7.15 -10.03 -1.91
C THR A 191 7.50 -9.95 -0.43
N TYR A 192 8.73 -9.54 -0.09
CA TYR A 192 9.18 -9.36 1.30
C TYR A 192 8.45 -8.22 2.01
N ALA A 193 7.91 -7.26 1.25
CA ALA A 193 7.23 -6.07 1.78
C ALA A 193 5.84 -6.37 2.34
N PHE A 194 5.46 -7.65 2.48
CA PHE A 194 4.18 -8.03 3.08
C PHE A 194 4.34 -8.92 4.31
N ASN A 195 5.57 -9.30 4.68
CA ASN A 195 5.86 -10.27 5.74
C ASN A 195 5.27 -9.91 7.12
N ASP A 196 5.13 -8.61 7.38
CA ASP A 196 4.72 -8.00 8.64
C ASP A 196 3.39 -7.24 8.52
N VAL A 197 2.70 -7.34 7.39
CA VAL A 197 1.46 -6.60 7.19
C VAL A 197 0.28 -7.28 7.88
N THR A 198 -0.43 -6.50 8.70
CA THR A 198 -1.71 -6.92 9.27
C THR A 198 -2.83 -6.73 8.25
N PRO A 199 -3.57 -7.79 7.90
CA PRO A 199 -4.70 -7.67 6.98
C PRO A 199 -5.97 -7.15 7.65
N PHE A 200 -6.77 -6.40 6.88
CA PHE A 200 -8.02 -5.77 7.28
C PHE A 200 -9.11 -5.99 6.23
N ALA A 201 -10.37 -5.96 6.66
CA ALA A 201 -11.54 -6.17 5.81
C ALA A 201 -11.86 -4.99 4.87
N CYS A 202 -10.85 -4.25 4.40
CA CYS A 202 -11.00 -3.22 3.37
C CYS A 202 -10.90 -3.80 1.96
N HIS A 203 -11.56 -3.09 1.04
CA HIS A 203 -11.57 -3.34 -0.39
C HIS A 203 -10.99 -2.10 -1.10
N SER A 204 -9.81 -2.25 -1.70
CA SER A 204 -9.17 -1.20 -2.51
C SER A 204 -9.97 -0.98 -3.79
N HIS A 205 -10.85 0.02 -3.76
CA HIS A 205 -11.65 0.43 -4.91
C HIS A 205 -10.73 0.93 -6.02
N ASN A 206 -11.03 0.51 -7.26
CA ASN A 206 -10.27 0.88 -8.46
C ASN A 206 -8.75 0.78 -8.25
N ASP A 207 -8.28 -0.39 -7.81
CA ASP A 207 -6.91 -0.55 -7.30
C ASP A 207 -5.82 -0.21 -8.34
N TYR A 208 -6.15 -0.32 -9.63
CA TYR A 208 -5.28 0.08 -10.73
C TYR A 208 -5.02 1.60 -10.81
N THR A 209 -5.76 2.42 -10.04
CA THR A 209 -5.56 3.88 -9.92
C THR A 209 -4.62 4.27 -8.78
N ARG A 210 -4.21 3.32 -7.92
CA ARG A 210 -3.24 3.57 -6.83
C ARG A 210 -1.87 3.97 -7.39
N ASP A 211 -1.02 4.58 -6.57
CA ASP A 211 0.36 4.93 -6.98
C ASP A 211 1.16 3.73 -7.50
N LYS A 212 0.95 2.53 -6.91
CA LYS A 212 1.37 1.22 -7.41
C LYS A 212 0.28 0.20 -7.09
N ALA A 213 -0.44 -0.23 -8.12
CA ALA A 213 -1.49 -1.25 -8.03
C ALA A 213 -0.97 -2.53 -7.38
N LEU A 214 -1.87 -3.20 -6.66
CA LEU A 214 -1.68 -4.32 -5.76
C LEU A 214 -0.72 -4.04 -4.59
N TYR A 215 0.46 -3.48 -4.82
CA TYR A 215 1.42 -3.16 -3.75
C TYR A 215 0.82 -2.22 -2.71
N SER A 216 0.19 -1.12 -3.14
CA SER A 216 -0.38 -0.13 -2.21
C SER A 216 -1.51 -0.73 -1.37
N ALA A 217 -2.41 -1.50 -1.98
CA ALA A 217 -3.50 -2.16 -1.25
C ALA A 217 -3.00 -3.21 -0.27
N LEU A 218 -2.11 -4.10 -0.71
CA LEU A 218 -1.53 -5.12 0.17
C LEU A 218 -0.72 -4.48 1.30
N SER A 219 0.04 -3.41 1.03
CA SER A 219 0.81 -2.69 2.06
C SER A 219 -0.08 -1.99 3.11
N ALA A 220 -1.28 -1.56 2.70
CA ALA A 220 -2.31 -1.03 3.59
C ALA A 220 -3.03 -2.14 4.40
N GLY A 221 -2.89 -3.40 3.98
CA GLY A 221 -3.55 -4.55 4.59
C GLY A 221 -4.89 -4.92 3.96
N CYS A 222 -5.31 -4.32 2.84
CA CYS A 222 -6.62 -4.66 2.27
C CYS A 222 -6.66 -6.08 1.71
N ILE A 223 -7.63 -6.86 2.20
CA ILE A 223 -7.86 -8.24 1.78
C ILE A 223 -8.74 -8.33 0.52
N SER A 224 -9.05 -7.21 -0.12
CA SER A 224 -9.74 -7.21 -1.39
C SER A 224 -9.32 -6.03 -2.26
N VAL A 225 -9.30 -6.25 -3.58
CA VAL A 225 -8.96 -5.24 -4.59
C VAL A 225 -9.90 -5.37 -5.78
N GLU A 226 -10.02 -4.31 -6.59
CA GLU A 226 -10.86 -4.27 -7.79
C GLU A 226 -10.08 -3.92 -9.06
N ALA A 227 -10.42 -4.61 -10.15
CA ALA A 227 -9.93 -4.37 -11.49
C ALA A 227 -11.09 -4.21 -12.49
N ASP A 228 -11.22 -3.02 -13.06
CA ASP A 228 -12.13 -2.73 -14.16
C ASP A 228 -11.50 -3.22 -15.47
N VAL A 229 -12.09 -4.22 -16.12
CA VAL A 229 -11.47 -4.88 -17.28
C VAL A 229 -12.22 -4.64 -18.60
N TRP A 230 -11.43 -4.48 -19.66
CA TRP A 230 -11.86 -4.41 -21.04
C TRP A 230 -11.11 -5.47 -21.88
N ILE A 231 -11.82 -6.20 -22.74
CA ILE A 231 -11.21 -7.10 -23.73
C ILE A 231 -10.73 -6.32 -24.95
N HIS A 232 -9.45 -6.50 -25.30
CA HIS A 232 -8.84 -6.01 -26.54
C HIS A 232 -8.06 -7.13 -27.22
N GLY A 233 -8.66 -7.71 -28.27
CA GLY A 233 -8.10 -8.90 -28.92
C GLY A 233 -8.05 -10.08 -27.96
N THR A 234 -6.85 -10.48 -27.54
CA THR A 234 -6.61 -11.61 -26.63
C THR A 234 -5.99 -11.14 -25.31
N LYS A 235 -6.37 -9.94 -24.83
CA LYS A 235 -5.85 -9.35 -23.59
C LYS A 235 -6.96 -8.67 -22.83
N LEU A 236 -7.00 -8.88 -21.52
CA LEU A 236 -7.71 -8.00 -20.61
C LEU A 236 -6.81 -6.82 -20.24
N VAL A 237 -7.25 -5.62 -20.57
CA VAL A 237 -6.62 -4.36 -20.13
C VAL A 237 -7.47 -3.72 -19.04
N VAL A 238 -6.83 -2.95 -18.15
CA VAL A 238 -7.45 -2.46 -16.93
C VAL A 238 -7.64 -0.94 -16.97
N GLY A 239 -8.84 -0.47 -16.69
CA GLY A 239 -9.17 0.95 -16.63
C GLY A 239 -10.65 1.20 -16.42
N HIS A 240 -10.99 2.29 -15.72
CA HIS A 240 -12.40 2.67 -15.51
C HIS A 240 -13.08 3.06 -16.83
N ILE A 241 -12.35 3.82 -17.62
CA ILE A 241 -12.65 4.10 -19.03
C ILE A 241 -11.74 3.21 -19.86
N ASP A 242 -12.22 2.75 -21.01
CA ASP A 242 -11.46 1.92 -21.94
C ASP A 242 -10.07 2.54 -22.22
N PRO A 243 -8.97 1.90 -21.75
CA PRO A 243 -7.61 2.42 -21.95
C PRO A 243 -7.05 2.08 -23.34
N GLY A 244 -7.82 1.37 -24.18
CA GLY A 244 -7.39 0.86 -25.47
C GLY A 244 -6.41 -0.32 -25.37
N SER A 245 -5.98 -0.83 -26.52
CA SER A 245 -5.13 -2.03 -26.62
C SER A 245 -3.72 -1.89 -26.02
N ASN A 246 -3.29 -0.67 -25.73
CA ASN A 246 -2.01 -0.35 -25.08
C ASN A 246 -2.15 -0.15 -23.55
N GLY A 247 -3.35 -0.34 -23.00
CA GLY A 247 -3.59 -0.29 -21.57
C GLY A 247 -2.80 -1.34 -20.80
N GLN A 248 -2.66 -1.10 -19.49
CA GLN A 248 -2.01 -2.06 -18.59
C GLN A 248 -2.83 -3.34 -18.52
N THR A 249 -2.17 -4.49 -18.55
CA THR A 249 -2.88 -5.77 -18.59
C THR A 249 -3.22 -6.29 -17.20
N PHE A 250 -4.37 -6.96 -17.10
CA PHE A 250 -4.80 -7.65 -15.89
C PHE A 250 -3.74 -8.63 -15.37
N VAL A 251 -3.10 -9.36 -16.30
CA VAL A 251 -2.03 -10.32 -15.98
C VAL A 251 -0.82 -9.64 -15.33
N ASN A 252 -0.39 -8.49 -15.85
CA ASN A 252 0.78 -7.80 -15.30
C ASN A 252 0.50 -7.16 -13.96
N LEU A 253 -0.69 -6.55 -13.79
CA LEU A 253 -1.03 -5.87 -12.54
C LEU A 253 -1.36 -6.83 -11.39
N TYR A 254 -2.01 -7.96 -11.67
CA TYR A 254 -2.57 -8.82 -10.62
C TYR A 254 -2.07 -10.26 -10.67
N VAL A 255 -2.16 -10.94 -11.81
CA VAL A 255 -1.86 -12.39 -11.89
C VAL A 255 -0.39 -12.68 -11.59
N ASN A 256 0.54 -12.02 -12.28
CA ASN A 256 1.97 -12.26 -12.13
C ASN A 256 2.48 -11.87 -10.73
N PRO A 257 2.17 -10.68 -10.19
CA PRO A 257 2.53 -10.31 -8.83
C PRO A 257 1.98 -11.25 -7.75
N LEU A 258 0.70 -11.64 -7.83
CA LEU A 258 0.09 -12.55 -6.86
C LEU A 258 0.71 -13.94 -6.91
N LYS A 259 0.94 -14.46 -8.11
CA LYS A 259 1.60 -15.76 -8.26
C LYS A 259 3.00 -15.73 -7.64
N LYS A 260 3.80 -14.71 -7.95
CA LYS A 260 5.15 -14.54 -7.39
C LYS A 260 5.12 -14.45 -5.87
N LEU A 261 4.19 -13.68 -5.31
CA LEU A 261 4.00 -13.55 -3.87
C LEU A 261 3.71 -14.89 -3.21
N ILE A 262 2.73 -15.63 -3.70
CA ILE A 262 2.32 -16.91 -3.11
C ILE A 262 3.39 -17.99 -3.35
N ASP A 263 4.05 -18.01 -4.51
CA ASP A 263 5.16 -18.94 -4.79
C ASP A 263 6.29 -18.79 -3.76
N GLU A 264 6.68 -17.55 -3.44
CA GLU A 264 7.81 -17.25 -2.55
C GLU A 264 7.45 -17.30 -1.07
N ARG A 265 6.23 -16.87 -0.71
CA ARG A 265 5.82 -16.68 0.69
C ARG A 265 4.83 -17.71 1.20
N LYS A 266 4.23 -18.50 0.31
CA LYS A 266 3.16 -19.46 0.62
C LYS A 266 1.94 -18.84 1.31
N ALA A 267 1.73 -17.55 1.10
CA ALA A 267 0.64 -16.74 1.62
C ALA A 267 0.54 -15.43 0.83
N VAL A 268 -0.62 -14.77 0.89
CA VAL A 268 -0.73 -13.35 0.49
C VAL A 268 -0.23 -12.44 1.62
N PHE A 269 -0.62 -12.74 2.86
CA PHE A 269 -0.19 -12.03 4.07
C PHE A 269 0.57 -12.98 5.00
N PRO A 270 1.90 -13.06 4.96
CA PRO A 270 2.66 -14.03 5.75
C PRO A 270 2.46 -13.92 7.27
N ALA A 271 2.22 -12.72 7.80
CA ALA A 271 1.89 -12.53 9.22
C ALA A 271 0.57 -13.18 9.65
N LYS A 272 -0.32 -13.47 8.70
CA LYS A 272 -1.59 -14.18 8.87
C LYS A 272 -1.81 -15.09 7.66
N SER A 273 -1.04 -16.18 7.60
CA SER A 273 -0.84 -16.98 6.38
C SER A 273 -2.10 -17.65 5.82
N ASP A 274 -3.14 -17.79 6.65
CA ASP A 274 -4.46 -18.31 6.28
C ASP A 274 -5.38 -17.24 5.67
N GLN A 275 -4.99 -15.97 5.65
CA GLN A 275 -5.78 -14.87 5.11
C GLN A 275 -5.75 -14.87 3.56
N PRO A 276 -6.89 -15.13 2.89
CA PRO A 276 -6.99 -15.01 1.45
C PRO A 276 -7.16 -13.56 0.99
N LEU A 277 -6.96 -13.35 -0.30
CA LEU A 277 -7.30 -12.12 -1.03
C LEU A 277 -8.51 -12.35 -1.93
N SER A 278 -9.41 -11.38 -1.99
CA SER A 278 -10.50 -11.37 -2.97
C SER A 278 -10.24 -10.34 -4.08
N LEU A 279 -10.14 -10.81 -5.33
CA LEU A 279 -9.96 -9.96 -6.51
C LEU A 279 -11.29 -9.84 -7.25
N LEU A 280 -11.91 -8.66 -7.14
CA LEU A 280 -13.11 -8.29 -7.87
C LEU A 280 -12.71 -7.86 -9.28
N VAL A 281 -13.29 -8.47 -10.31
CA VAL A 281 -13.06 -8.18 -11.72
C VAL A 281 -14.35 -7.63 -12.30
N ASP A 282 -14.41 -6.33 -12.53
CA ASP A 282 -15.60 -5.65 -13.06
C ASP A 282 -15.54 -5.62 -14.59
N PHE A 283 -16.49 -6.31 -15.23
CA PHE A 283 -16.56 -6.45 -16.68
C PHE A 283 -17.24 -5.23 -17.29
N LYS A 284 -16.46 -4.41 -18.01
CA LYS A 284 -16.97 -3.19 -18.64
C LYS A 284 -17.49 -3.38 -20.06
N ASN A 285 -17.02 -4.39 -20.79
CA ASN A 285 -17.58 -4.73 -22.12
C ASN A 285 -19.03 -5.20 -22.02
N SER A 286 -19.81 -4.98 -23.08
CA SER A 286 -21.19 -5.45 -23.21
C SER A 286 -21.35 -6.40 -24.40
N GLY A 287 -22.48 -7.12 -24.44
CA GLY A 287 -22.81 -8.00 -25.56
C GLY A 287 -21.82 -9.15 -25.73
N SER A 288 -21.46 -9.45 -26.99
CA SER A 288 -20.56 -10.58 -27.29
C SER A 288 -19.12 -10.39 -26.78
N ASP A 289 -18.71 -9.16 -26.48
CA ASP A 289 -17.39 -8.90 -25.91
C ASP A 289 -17.32 -9.25 -24.42
N THR A 290 -18.45 -9.27 -23.70
CA THR A 290 -18.51 -9.82 -22.34
C THR A 290 -18.13 -11.31 -22.33
N ASP A 291 -18.66 -12.08 -23.29
CA ASP A 291 -18.34 -13.51 -23.42
C ASP A 291 -16.85 -13.75 -23.74
N LYS A 292 -16.24 -12.87 -24.56
CA LYS A 292 -14.80 -12.93 -24.87
C LYS A 292 -13.95 -12.54 -23.66
N ALA A 293 -14.36 -11.50 -22.93
CA ALA A 293 -13.69 -11.09 -21.71
C ALA A 293 -13.70 -12.22 -20.68
N TRP A 294 -14.79 -12.99 -20.60
CA TRP A 294 -14.88 -14.15 -19.71
C TRP A 294 -13.90 -15.25 -20.11
N ASP A 295 -13.87 -15.61 -21.39
CA ASP A 295 -12.94 -16.63 -21.90
C ASP A 295 -11.49 -16.20 -21.67
N GLN A 296 -11.18 -14.92 -21.89
CA GLN A 296 -9.85 -14.39 -21.63
C GLN A 296 -9.52 -14.37 -20.14
N LEU A 297 -10.46 -14.05 -19.24
CA LEU A 297 -10.24 -14.11 -17.80
C LEU A 297 -9.91 -15.55 -17.35
N VAL A 298 -10.66 -16.54 -17.86
CA VAL A 298 -10.41 -17.96 -17.56
C VAL A 298 -9.00 -18.38 -17.99
N ALA A 299 -8.55 -17.91 -19.16
CA ALA A 299 -7.21 -18.16 -19.70
C ALA A 299 -6.12 -17.43 -18.89
N ASP A 300 -6.32 -16.15 -18.58
CA ASP A 300 -5.38 -15.33 -17.80
C ASP A 300 -5.17 -15.88 -16.39
N LEU A 301 -6.20 -16.53 -15.81
CA LEU A 301 -6.15 -17.16 -14.50
C LEU A 301 -5.53 -18.58 -14.50
N GLN A 302 -5.25 -19.16 -15.67
CA GLN A 302 -4.68 -20.52 -15.78
C GLN A 302 -3.42 -20.72 -14.92
N PRO A 303 -2.43 -19.79 -14.87
CA PRO A 303 -1.23 -19.98 -14.04
C PRO A 303 -1.51 -20.06 -12.53
N LEU A 304 -2.56 -19.39 -12.05
CA LEU A 304 -2.98 -19.46 -10.64
C LEU A 304 -3.79 -20.73 -10.37
N ARG A 305 -4.63 -21.14 -11.33
CA ARG A 305 -5.41 -22.38 -11.27
C ARG A 305 -4.51 -23.61 -11.21
N ASP A 306 -3.53 -23.71 -12.10
CA ASP A 306 -2.57 -24.83 -12.15
C ASP A 306 -1.73 -24.94 -10.88
N ALA A 307 -1.44 -23.80 -10.24
CA ALA A 307 -0.74 -23.77 -8.96
C ALA A 307 -1.63 -24.09 -7.74
N GLY A 308 -2.94 -24.26 -7.94
CA GLY A 308 -3.91 -24.49 -6.86
C GLY A 308 -4.21 -23.26 -6.01
N TYR A 309 -3.94 -22.05 -6.51
CA TYR A 309 -4.05 -20.81 -5.73
C TYR A 309 -5.43 -20.16 -5.78
N LEU A 310 -6.31 -20.61 -6.69
CA LEU A 310 -7.67 -20.12 -6.79
C LEU A 310 -8.60 -20.89 -5.87
N SER A 311 -9.49 -20.16 -5.20
CA SER A 311 -10.65 -20.73 -4.51
C SER A 311 -11.60 -21.27 -5.56
N TYR A 312 -12.30 -22.35 -5.24
CA TYR A 312 -13.10 -23.08 -6.20
C TYR A 312 -14.29 -23.78 -5.53
N TYR A 313 -15.18 -24.36 -6.32
CA TYR A 313 -16.31 -25.16 -5.81
C TYR A 313 -16.15 -26.62 -6.24
N ASP A 314 -16.27 -27.52 -5.26
CA ASP A 314 -16.31 -28.97 -5.50
C ASP A 314 -17.21 -29.63 -4.44
N GLY A 315 -18.52 -29.62 -4.69
CA GLY A 315 -19.54 -30.04 -3.72
C GLY A 315 -19.79 -29.03 -2.59
N ASP A 316 -18.76 -28.31 -2.16
CA ASP A 316 -18.75 -27.17 -1.24
C ASP A 316 -17.66 -26.15 -1.63
N PHE A 317 -17.72 -24.93 -1.07
CA PHE A 317 -16.72 -23.89 -1.31
C PHE A 317 -15.37 -24.27 -0.70
N LYS A 318 -14.32 -24.27 -1.53
CA LYS A 318 -12.93 -24.50 -1.13
C LYS A 318 -12.15 -23.19 -1.22
N GLN A 319 -11.86 -22.61 -0.06
CA GLN A 319 -11.01 -21.44 0.05
C GLN A 319 -9.56 -21.80 -0.33
N SER A 320 -8.96 -21.03 -1.22
CA SER A 320 -7.51 -20.98 -1.44
C SER A 320 -7.02 -19.54 -1.28
N PHE A 321 -5.79 -19.24 -1.68
CA PHE A 321 -5.15 -17.93 -1.47
C PHE A 321 -5.89 -16.77 -2.14
N ILE A 322 -6.54 -17.02 -3.28
CA ILE A 322 -7.21 -15.99 -4.07
C ILE A 322 -8.65 -16.42 -4.36
N THR A 323 -9.62 -15.57 -4.09
CA THR A 323 -11.01 -15.74 -4.53
C THR A 323 -11.30 -14.73 -5.65
N ILE A 324 -11.70 -15.21 -6.82
CA ILE A 324 -12.04 -14.35 -7.97
C ILE A 324 -13.54 -14.09 -7.97
N VAL A 325 -13.93 -12.83 -8.04
CA VAL A 325 -15.33 -12.41 -8.13
C VAL A 325 -15.51 -11.57 -9.39
N ALA A 326 -16.35 -12.01 -10.33
CA ALA A 326 -16.72 -11.27 -11.52
C ALA A 326 -17.96 -10.41 -11.23
N SER A 327 -17.91 -9.12 -11.58
CA SER A 327 -19.01 -8.16 -11.42
C SER A 327 -19.27 -7.41 -12.74
N GLY A 328 -20.09 -6.37 -12.70
CA GLY A 328 -20.48 -5.60 -13.87
C GLY A 328 -21.28 -6.44 -14.86
N ASN A 329 -20.88 -6.42 -16.14
CA ASN A 329 -21.61 -7.14 -17.20
C ASN A 329 -21.47 -8.68 -17.13
N ALA A 330 -20.75 -9.24 -16.14
CA ALA A 330 -20.81 -10.67 -15.80
C ALA A 330 -22.16 -11.07 -15.12
N ILE A 331 -23.01 -10.08 -14.83
CA ILE A 331 -24.37 -10.26 -14.33
C ILE A 331 -25.35 -9.94 -15.47
N LYS A 332 -26.26 -10.87 -15.75
CA LYS A 332 -27.28 -10.74 -16.78
C LYS A 332 -28.48 -9.93 -16.27
N ASP A 333 -29.03 -9.10 -17.16
CA ASP A 333 -30.28 -8.35 -16.95
C ASP A 333 -30.23 -7.51 -15.66
N LEU A 334 -29.15 -6.75 -15.46
CA LEU A 334 -28.95 -5.90 -14.28
C LEU A 334 -30.10 -4.90 -14.02
N SER A 335 -30.97 -4.60 -15.01
CA SER A 335 -32.17 -3.79 -14.82
C SER A 335 -33.37 -4.56 -14.23
N SER A 336 -33.35 -5.89 -14.26
CA SER A 336 -34.37 -6.78 -13.69
C SER A 336 -34.43 -6.66 -12.16
N SER A 337 -35.58 -7.04 -11.58
CA SER A 337 -35.73 -7.23 -10.13
C SER A 337 -35.04 -8.49 -9.61
N ALA A 338 -34.80 -9.47 -10.50
CA ALA A 338 -34.12 -10.74 -10.22
C ALA A 338 -33.03 -10.96 -11.28
N PRO A 339 -31.88 -10.29 -11.18
CA PRO A 339 -30.75 -10.54 -12.08
C PRO A 339 -30.18 -11.95 -11.85
N SER A 340 -29.36 -12.43 -12.78
CA SER A 340 -28.74 -13.76 -12.68
C SER A 340 -27.29 -13.73 -13.17
N PRO A 341 -26.45 -14.71 -12.79
CA PRO A 341 -25.15 -14.89 -13.44
C PRO A 341 -25.27 -15.10 -14.95
N ILE A 342 -24.22 -14.76 -15.71
CA ILE A 342 -24.13 -15.20 -17.11
C ILE A 342 -24.02 -16.73 -17.21
N PRO A 343 -24.52 -17.38 -18.27
CA PRO A 343 -24.48 -18.83 -18.41
C PRO A 343 -23.08 -19.44 -18.29
N LYS A 344 -22.04 -18.71 -18.74
CA LYS A 344 -20.65 -19.17 -18.67
C LYS A 344 -20.14 -19.38 -17.24
N ALA A 345 -20.68 -18.64 -16.26
CA ALA A 345 -20.32 -18.82 -14.86
C ALA A 345 -20.81 -20.17 -14.30
N LEU A 346 -21.86 -20.75 -14.88
CA LEU A 346 -22.59 -21.90 -14.35
C LEU A 346 -22.11 -23.26 -14.90
N SER A 347 -21.11 -23.30 -15.78
CA SER A 347 -20.67 -24.52 -16.49
C SER A 347 -19.17 -24.78 -16.32
N ASP A 348 -18.78 -26.05 -16.11
CA ASP A 348 -17.37 -26.42 -15.88
C ASP A 348 -16.52 -26.26 -17.13
N ALA A 349 -17.15 -26.38 -18.30
CA ALA A 349 -16.47 -26.19 -19.57
C ALA A 349 -16.00 -24.74 -19.77
N THR A 350 -16.71 -23.76 -19.20
CA THR A 350 -16.44 -22.33 -19.35
C THR A 350 -15.96 -21.67 -18.06
N ASN A 351 -16.05 -22.37 -16.92
CA ASN A 351 -15.56 -21.95 -15.61
C ASN A 351 -15.03 -23.19 -14.88
N PRO A 352 -13.81 -23.66 -15.24
CA PRO A 352 -13.24 -24.87 -14.68
C PRO A 352 -13.18 -24.81 -13.14
N GLN A 353 -13.68 -25.86 -12.48
CA GLN A 353 -13.79 -25.97 -11.02
C GLN A 353 -14.71 -24.90 -10.38
N ARG A 354 -15.52 -24.17 -11.16
CA ARG A 354 -16.23 -22.96 -10.71
C ARG A 354 -15.31 -21.98 -9.95
N ALA A 355 -14.09 -21.76 -10.45
CA ALA A 355 -13.10 -20.92 -9.77
C ALA A 355 -13.39 -19.40 -9.84
N ILE A 356 -14.33 -18.99 -10.71
CA ILE A 356 -14.80 -17.60 -10.82
C ILE A 356 -16.23 -17.54 -10.29
N PHE A 357 -16.44 -16.77 -9.22
CA PHE A 357 -17.76 -16.51 -8.65
C PHE A 357 -18.30 -15.19 -9.22
N VAL A 358 -19.61 -15.02 -9.28
CA VAL A 358 -20.28 -13.79 -9.73
C VAL A 358 -20.78 -13.00 -8.53
N ASP A 359 -20.69 -11.68 -8.60
CA ASP A 359 -21.20 -10.76 -7.60
C ASP A 359 -22.74 -10.74 -7.63
N ALA A 360 -23.39 -11.09 -6.53
CA ALA A 360 -24.83 -10.97 -6.38
C ALA A 360 -25.23 -9.50 -6.15
N VAL A 361 -26.50 -9.15 -6.42
CA VAL A 361 -26.98 -7.76 -6.27
C VAL A 361 -27.82 -7.64 -5.00
N ILE A 362 -27.23 -7.13 -3.93
CA ILE A 362 -27.80 -7.24 -2.57
C ILE A 362 -29.16 -6.57 -2.38
N HIS A 363 -29.44 -5.47 -3.10
CA HIS A 363 -30.70 -4.74 -3.00
C HIS A 363 -31.84 -5.33 -3.86
N LYS A 364 -31.61 -6.49 -4.50
CA LYS A 364 -32.55 -7.14 -5.43
C LYS A 364 -32.94 -8.54 -4.94
N ASP A 365 -33.74 -9.25 -5.73
CA ASP A 365 -33.98 -10.68 -5.51
C ASP A 365 -32.70 -11.47 -5.82
N MET A 366 -32.17 -12.17 -4.82
CA MET A 366 -30.97 -13.01 -4.93
C MET A 366 -31.30 -14.50 -5.11
N SER A 367 -32.52 -14.86 -5.51
CA SER A 367 -32.95 -16.24 -5.70
C SER A 367 -32.15 -17.02 -6.77
N HIS A 368 -31.53 -16.32 -7.73
CA HIS A 368 -30.65 -16.91 -8.74
C HIS A 368 -29.18 -17.02 -8.31
N PHE A 369 -28.85 -16.60 -7.08
CA PHE A 369 -27.50 -16.64 -6.53
C PHE A 369 -27.44 -17.55 -5.31
N ASP A 370 -26.43 -18.41 -5.28
CA ASP A 370 -26.12 -19.34 -4.20
C ASP A 370 -24.61 -19.57 -4.08
N SER A 371 -24.19 -20.45 -3.18
CA SER A 371 -22.78 -20.76 -2.94
C SER A 371 -22.07 -21.44 -4.12
N LEU A 372 -22.81 -21.93 -5.13
CA LEU A 372 -22.22 -22.53 -6.34
C LEU A 372 -21.66 -21.48 -7.29
N ASN A 373 -22.25 -20.28 -7.27
CA ASN A 373 -22.01 -19.26 -8.27
C ASN A 373 -21.64 -17.91 -7.70
N SER A 374 -21.86 -17.63 -6.41
CA SER A 374 -21.60 -16.33 -5.82
C SER A 374 -20.78 -16.40 -4.54
N TYR A 375 -19.97 -15.36 -4.35
CA TYR A 375 -19.16 -15.14 -3.15
C TYR A 375 -19.43 -13.78 -2.52
N TYR A 376 -19.65 -12.76 -3.35
CA TYR A 376 -20.04 -11.42 -2.92
C TYR A 376 -21.51 -11.15 -3.16
N ALA A 377 -22.07 -10.23 -2.38
CA ALA A 377 -23.28 -9.51 -2.71
C ALA A 377 -23.01 -8.01 -2.56
N SER A 378 -23.09 -7.28 -3.67
CA SER A 378 -22.72 -5.88 -3.72
C SER A 378 -23.85 -4.97 -4.22
N ALA A 379 -23.77 -3.70 -3.87
CA ALA A 379 -24.57 -2.64 -4.49
C ALA A 379 -23.92 -1.28 -4.35
N LYS A 380 -24.34 -0.35 -5.20
CA LYS A 380 -24.20 1.08 -4.91
C LYS A 380 -24.89 1.40 -3.60
N TRP A 381 -24.25 2.16 -2.73
CA TRP A 381 -24.82 2.55 -1.43
C TRP A 381 -26.21 3.19 -1.59
N SER A 382 -26.35 4.14 -2.51
CA SER A 382 -27.61 4.88 -2.71
C SER A 382 -28.78 4.03 -3.19
N ASP A 383 -28.50 2.87 -3.79
CA ASP A 383 -29.52 1.98 -4.35
C ASP A 383 -30.00 0.97 -3.30
N ALA A 384 -29.18 0.72 -2.27
CA ALA A 384 -29.43 -0.27 -1.22
C ALA A 384 -29.80 0.34 0.14
N VAL A 385 -29.28 1.53 0.45
CA VAL A 385 -29.45 2.19 1.75
C VAL A 385 -30.13 3.54 1.53
N PRO A 386 -31.32 3.78 2.13
CA PRO A 386 -32.01 5.06 1.99
C PRO A 386 -31.15 6.25 2.42
N LYS A 387 -31.25 7.34 1.68
CA LYS A 387 -30.42 8.54 1.90
C LYS A 387 -30.55 9.06 3.34
N GLY A 388 -29.40 9.25 3.99
CA GLY A 388 -29.31 9.80 5.35
C GLY A 388 -29.62 8.81 6.47
N LEU A 389 -29.93 7.54 6.15
CA LEU A 389 -30.14 6.49 7.14
C LEU A 389 -28.92 5.56 7.23
N PRO A 390 -28.68 4.95 8.41
CA PRO A 390 -27.76 3.82 8.53
C PRO A 390 -28.37 2.56 7.91
N ILE A 391 -27.57 1.49 7.79
CA ILE A 391 -28.09 0.15 7.44
C ILE A 391 -29.11 -0.27 8.51
N SER A 392 -30.37 -0.28 8.11
CA SER A 392 -31.55 -0.48 8.95
C SER A 392 -32.77 -0.87 8.11
N GLY A 393 -33.84 -1.37 8.75
CA GLY A 393 -35.05 -1.79 8.05
C GLY A 393 -34.75 -2.77 6.91
N ASP A 394 -35.29 -2.49 5.72
CA ASP A 394 -35.12 -3.34 4.53
C ASP A 394 -33.65 -3.57 4.14
N SER A 395 -32.79 -2.55 4.27
CA SER A 395 -31.36 -2.70 3.96
C SER A 395 -30.65 -3.66 4.91
N LYS A 396 -31.09 -3.71 6.19
CA LYS A 396 -30.60 -4.71 7.14
C LYS A 396 -31.15 -6.10 6.83
N THR A 397 -32.42 -6.21 6.46
CA THR A 397 -33.00 -7.49 5.99
C THR A 397 -32.23 -8.06 4.79
N LYS A 398 -31.82 -7.22 3.83
CA LYS A 398 -31.02 -7.62 2.67
C LYS A 398 -29.58 -8.01 3.03
N LEU A 399 -28.97 -7.30 3.97
CA LEU A 399 -27.69 -7.69 4.57
C LEU A 399 -27.78 -9.09 5.19
N ASP A 400 -28.79 -9.34 6.01
CA ASP A 400 -29.00 -10.63 6.67
C ASP A 400 -29.32 -11.76 5.66
N GLU A 401 -30.08 -11.47 4.60
CA GLU A 401 -30.33 -12.40 3.50
C GLU A 401 -29.03 -12.82 2.82
N ALA A 402 -28.16 -11.86 2.47
CA ALA A 402 -26.87 -12.14 1.85
C ALA A 402 -25.97 -13.00 2.78
N HIS A 403 -25.91 -12.65 4.06
CA HIS A 403 -25.16 -13.43 5.06
C HIS A 403 -25.72 -14.84 5.24
N SER A 404 -27.04 -15.02 5.20
CA SER A 404 -27.67 -16.35 5.29
C SER A 404 -27.33 -17.26 4.11
N LYS A 405 -27.03 -16.67 2.95
CA LYS A 405 -26.51 -17.37 1.75
C LYS A 405 -24.99 -17.59 1.78
N GLY A 406 -24.30 -17.08 2.81
CA GLY A 406 -22.85 -17.17 2.97
C GLY A 406 -22.06 -16.10 2.19
N PHE A 407 -22.72 -15.11 1.61
CA PHE A 407 -22.06 -14.07 0.82
C PHE A 407 -21.35 -13.05 1.70
N LYS A 408 -20.26 -12.49 1.18
CA LYS A 408 -19.58 -11.32 1.74
C LYS A 408 -20.18 -10.05 1.16
N VAL A 409 -20.56 -9.11 2.01
CA VAL A 409 -21.22 -7.89 1.58
C VAL A 409 -20.23 -6.75 1.35
N ARG A 410 -20.42 -6.05 0.23
CA ARG A 410 -19.72 -4.82 -0.13
C ARG A 410 -20.73 -3.77 -0.57
N TYR A 411 -20.53 -2.52 -0.15
CA TYR A 411 -21.20 -1.39 -0.77
C TYR A 411 -20.15 -0.49 -1.43
N TRP A 412 -20.43 0.04 -2.62
CA TRP A 412 -19.59 1.02 -3.31
C TRP A 412 -20.28 2.39 -3.40
N ASP A 413 -19.54 3.46 -3.69
CA ASP A 413 -20.02 4.85 -3.56
C ASP A 413 -20.59 5.14 -2.15
N ILE A 414 -19.87 4.65 -1.13
CA ILE A 414 -20.27 4.77 0.27
C ILE A 414 -20.06 6.20 0.78
N PRO A 415 -20.78 6.63 1.84
CA PRO A 415 -20.50 7.88 2.52
C PRO A 415 -19.03 7.98 2.95
N GLY A 416 -18.51 9.21 3.02
CA GLY A 416 -17.11 9.47 3.32
C GLY A 416 -16.62 8.90 4.67
N LYS A 417 -15.30 8.96 4.87
CA LYS A 417 -14.56 8.27 5.95
C LYS A 417 -15.15 8.39 7.36
N ASP A 418 -15.81 9.50 7.69
CA ASP A 418 -16.43 9.72 9.00
C ASP A 418 -17.66 8.81 9.25
N SER A 419 -18.11 8.04 8.25
CA SER A 419 -19.14 7.01 8.37
C SER A 419 -18.60 5.58 8.30
N TRP A 420 -17.32 5.39 7.97
CA TRP A 420 -16.76 4.05 7.72
C TRP A 420 -16.88 3.13 8.94
N GLN A 421 -16.59 3.62 10.15
CA GLN A 421 -16.74 2.79 11.36
C GLN A 421 -18.17 2.27 11.51
N ARG A 422 -19.20 3.11 11.31
CA ARG A 422 -20.60 2.67 11.39
C ARG A 422 -20.96 1.64 10.32
N ILE A 423 -20.31 1.67 9.16
CA ILE A 423 -20.51 0.70 8.07
C ILE A 423 -19.88 -0.64 8.45
N VAL A 424 -18.66 -0.62 9.03
CA VAL A 424 -18.00 -1.81 9.58
C VAL A 424 -18.83 -2.41 10.71
N ASP A 425 -19.25 -1.60 11.69
CA ASP A 425 -20.07 -2.03 12.84
C ASP A 425 -21.42 -2.64 12.42
N ALA A 426 -21.96 -2.23 11.27
CA ALA A 426 -23.19 -2.78 10.73
C ALA A 426 -23.04 -4.21 10.19
N GLY A 427 -21.80 -4.71 10.04
CA GLY A 427 -21.48 -6.05 9.55
C GLY A 427 -21.15 -6.11 8.06
N VAL A 428 -20.73 -5.01 7.44
CA VAL A 428 -20.26 -5.04 6.04
C VAL A 428 -18.89 -5.74 5.99
N ASP A 429 -18.80 -6.84 5.24
CA ASP A 429 -17.60 -7.68 5.19
C ASP A 429 -16.42 -7.05 4.43
N ARG A 430 -16.69 -6.11 3.52
CA ARG A 430 -15.70 -5.48 2.64
C ARG A 430 -15.98 -4.00 2.52
N LEU A 431 -15.34 -3.20 3.37
CA LEU A 431 -15.46 -1.75 3.31
C LEU A 431 -14.76 -1.22 2.06
N ASN A 432 -15.51 -0.60 1.15
CA ASN A 432 -14.96 0.00 -0.06
C ASN A 432 -14.19 1.29 0.26
N VAL A 433 -12.87 1.29 0.10
CA VAL A 433 -12.01 2.40 0.51
C VAL A 433 -11.34 3.07 -0.69
N ASP A 434 -11.48 4.39 -0.79
CA ASP A 434 -10.74 5.23 -1.75
C ASP A 434 -9.45 5.78 -1.14
N ASP A 435 -9.43 6.03 0.17
CA ASP A 435 -8.29 6.56 0.91
C ASP A 435 -7.73 5.49 1.87
N LEU A 436 -6.69 4.76 1.43
CA LEU A 436 -6.11 3.64 2.19
C LEU A 436 -5.56 4.08 3.56
N GLN A 437 -5.05 5.31 3.66
CA GLN A 437 -4.43 5.82 4.88
C GLN A 437 -5.38 5.87 6.08
N TYR A 438 -6.70 5.95 5.87
CA TYR A 438 -7.68 5.98 6.96
C TYR A 438 -8.12 4.60 7.44
N VAL A 439 -7.70 3.52 6.77
CA VAL A 439 -7.89 2.12 7.25
C VAL A 439 -7.27 1.93 8.63
N ALA A 440 -6.20 2.67 8.93
CA ALA A 440 -5.51 2.64 10.22
C ALA A 440 -6.35 3.20 11.38
N GLY A 441 -7.39 3.98 11.11
CA GLY A 441 -8.24 4.61 12.13
C GLY A 441 -9.49 3.82 12.49
N LEU A 442 -9.71 2.66 11.87
CA LEU A 442 -10.90 1.85 12.09
C LEU A 442 -10.65 0.69 13.06
N ASP A 443 -11.69 0.35 13.80
CA ASP A 443 -11.84 -0.90 14.55
C ASP A 443 -12.48 -1.95 13.63
N TRP A 444 -11.81 -3.08 13.41
CA TRP A 444 -12.06 -4.04 12.32
C TRP A 444 -12.64 -5.38 12.76
#